data_AF-A0A0C9W2G5-F1
#
_entry.id   AF-A0A0C9W2G5-F1
#
_cell.length_a   1.000
_cell.length_b   1.000
_cell.length_c   1.000
_cell.angle_alpha   90.00
_cell.angle_beta   90.00
_cell.angle_gamma   90.00
#
_symmetry.space_group_name_H-M   'P 1'
#
loop_
_entity.id
_entity.type
_entity.pdbx_description
1 polymer ?
#
loop_
_entity_poly.entity_id
_entity_poly.type
_entity_poly.pdbx_seq_one_letter_code
_entity_poly.pdbx_strand_id
1 'polypeptide(L)'
;MSRSIQDIETFQKHFIDTATKFGFNSTYDDNAAAELRNRRLQNSIQTNPQLVFTSPRILSAYSEAVFPTIFFVDGRLNNRQLTIDAARHFFDLQQMPTDFHRQPAPVNFTIVDPLVSFLFNKHGFSPGVNHGKNSFVLQPQTPPLSDFCGIYEDIVLRVIPGQYPKPTGALKDAINKNLGFFFGAVSAEHNCTQVFPFGRD
;
A
#
# COMPACT_ATOMS: atom_id res chain seq x y z
N MET A 1 16.41 -20.70 6.93
CA MET A 1 16.88 -19.99 5.72
C MET A 1 16.24 -20.47 4.42
N SER A 2 15.70 -21.70 4.30
CA SER A 2 15.13 -22.17 3.00
C SER A 2 13.69 -21.76 2.71
N ARG A 3 12.82 -21.53 3.73
CA ARG A 3 11.44 -21.09 3.48
C ARG A 3 11.35 -19.70 2.83
N SER A 4 12.20 -18.76 3.24
CA SER A 4 12.16 -17.39 2.71
C SER A 4 12.53 -17.29 1.23
N ILE A 5 13.46 -18.12 0.75
CA ILE A 5 13.86 -18.13 -0.67
C ILE A 5 12.74 -18.71 -1.54
N GLN A 6 12.11 -19.79 -1.09
CA GLN A 6 11.00 -20.42 -1.82
C GLN A 6 9.74 -19.55 -1.86
N ASP A 7 9.49 -18.77 -0.80
CA ASP A 7 8.40 -17.78 -0.77
C ASP A 7 8.66 -16.61 -1.75
N ILE A 8 9.91 -16.18 -1.90
CA ILE A 8 10.33 -15.13 -2.87
C ILE A 8 10.16 -15.64 -4.32
N GLU A 9 10.66 -16.84 -4.62
CA GLU A 9 10.52 -17.44 -5.96
C GLU A 9 9.04 -17.67 -6.34
N THR A 10 8.20 -18.05 -5.36
CA THR A 10 6.76 -18.22 -5.58
C THR A 10 6.05 -16.88 -5.81
N PHE A 11 6.45 -15.82 -5.10
CA PHE A 11 5.91 -14.48 -5.31
C PHE A 11 6.28 -13.93 -6.70
N GLN A 12 7.56 -14.02 -7.09
CA GLN A 12 8.01 -13.59 -8.42
C GLN A 12 7.28 -14.32 -9.53
N LYS A 13 7.10 -15.63 -9.40
CA LYS A 13 6.31 -16.40 -10.36
C LYS A 13 4.88 -15.87 -10.48
N HIS A 14 4.20 -15.63 -9.37
CA HIS A 14 2.85 -15.05 -9.41
C HIS A 14 2.80 -13.65 -10.04
N PHE A 15 3.81 -12.82 -9.79
CA PHE A 15 3.92 -11.51 -10.41
C PHE A 15 4.07 -11.62 -11.93
N ILE A 16 5.02 -12.43 -12.40
CA ILE A 16 5.29 -12.65 -13.83
C ILE A 16 4.10 -13.29 -14.53
N ASP A 17 3.49 -14.33 -13.95
CA ASP A 17 2.32 -15.01 -14.51
C ASP A 17 1.15 -14.02 -14.68
N THR A 18 0.93 -13.16 -13.69
CA THR A 18 -0.14 -12.16 -13.75
C THR A 18 0.15 -11.07 -14.79
N ALA A 19 1.38 -10.54 -14.84
CA ALA A 19 1.78 -9.57 -15.87
C ALA A 19 1.65 -10.15 -17.29
N THR A 20 2.12 -11.38 -17.50
CA THR A 20 2.01 -12.09 -18.79
C THR A 20 0.55 -12.27 -19.22
N LYS A 21 -0.32 -12.62 -18.28
CA LYS A 21 -1.73 -12.94 -18.58
C LYS A 21 -2.60 -11.70 -18.76
N PHE A 22 -2.35 -10.64 -18.01
CA PHE A 22 -3.28 -9.51 -17.91
C PHE A 22 -2.70 -8.17 -18.34
N GLY A 23 -1.38 -8.04 -18.39
CA GLY A 23 -0.75 -6.79 -18.81
C GLY A 23 -0.53 -6.71 -20.31
N PHE A 24 -0.49 -5.48 -20.82
CA PHE A 24 -0.14 -5.20 -22.21
C PHE A 24 1.28 -5.66 -22.50
N ASN A 25 1.47 -6.46 -23.56
CA ASN A 25 2.77 -7.01 -23.96
C ASN A 25 3.55 -7.67 -22.80
N SER A 26 2.84 -8.38 -21.90
CA SER A 26 3.44 -9.06 -20.74
C SER A 26 4.15 -8.14 -19.74
N THR A 27 3.76 -6.86 -19.69
CA THR A 27 4.26 -5.91 -18.70
C THR A 27 3.41 -5.93 -17.43
N TYR A 28 3.95 -5.44 -16.33
CA TYR A 28 3.15 -5.08 -15.16
C TYR A 28 2.60 -3.68 -15.36
N ASP A 29 1.32 -3.61 -15.72
CA ASP A 29 0.54 -2.38 -15.88
C ASP A 29 -0.60 -2.31 -14.85
N ASP A 30 -1.43 -1.28 -14.94
CA ASP A 30 -2.54 -1.06 -13.99
C ASP A 30 -3.53 -2.24 -13.97
N ASN A 31 -3.72 -2.92 -15.11
CA ASN A 31 -4.61 -4.08 -15.22
C ASN A 31 -4.04 -5.30 -14.50
N ALA A 32 -2.75 -5.60 -14.74
CA ALA A 32 -2.03 -6.64 -14.03
C ALA A 32 -1.95 -6.36 -12.52
N ALA A 33 -1.78 -5.09 -12.12
CA ALA A 33 -1.74 -4.67 -10.73
C ALA A 33 -3.05 -4.98 -10.00
N ALA A 34 -4.20 -4.68 -10.61
CA ALA A 34 -5.51 -4.99 -10.06
C ALA A 34 -5.74 -6.50 -9.85
N GLU A 35 -5.38 -7.31 -10.85
CA GLU A 35 -5.50 -8.76 -10.76
C GLU A 35 -4.57 -9.36 -9.71
N LEU A 36 -3.31 -8.90 -9.64
CA LEU A 36 -2.37 -9.39 -8.65
C LEU A 36 -2.83 -9.02 -7.24
N ARG A 37 -3.29 -7.77 -7.03
CA ARG A 37 -3.74 -7.31 -5.72
C ARG A 37 -4.92 -8.16 -5.23
N ASN A 38 -5.94 -8.36 -6.06
CA ASN A 38 -7.07 -9.21 -5.72
C ASN A 38 -6.61 -10.65 -5.42
N ARG A 39 -5.83 -11.27 -6.32
CA ARG A 39 -5.32 -12.65 -6.15
C ARG A 39 -4.57 -12.83 -4.84
N ARG A 40 -3.69 -11.89 -4.48
CA ARG A 40 -2.91 -11.94 -3.23
C ARG A 40 -3.79 -11.82 -1.99
N LEU A 41 -4.88 -11.05 -2.06
CA LEU A 41 -5.84 -10.92 -0.96
C LEU A 41 -6.66 -12.20 -0.80
N GLN A 42 -7.24 -12.72 -1.88
CA GLN A 42 -7.98 -13.98 -1.88
C GLN A 42 -7.13 -15.15 -1.36
N ASN A 43 -5.88 -15.23 -1.81
CA ASN A 43 -4.94 -16.23 -1.32
C ASN A 43 -4.69 -16.09 0.19
N SER A 44 -4.54 -14.86 0.69
CA SER A 44 -4.34 -14.61 2.12
C SER A 44 -5.59 -14.96 2.93
N ILE A 45 -6.78 -14.67 2.44
CA ILE A 45 -8.06 -15.06 3.06
C ILE A 45 -8.11 -16.59 3.21
N GLN A 46 -7.77 -17.32 2.17
CA GLN A 46 -7.85 -18.79 2.16
C GLN A 46 -6.77 -19.46 3.02
N THR A 47 -5.56 -18.88 3.10
CA THR A 47 -4.38 -19.59 3.61
C THR A 47 -3.80 -19.03 4.90
N ASN A 48 -3.96 -17.73 5.18
CA ASN A 48 -3.41 -17.08 6.36
C ASN A 48 -4.46 -16.98 7.48
N PRO A 49 -4.39 -17.79 8.55
CA PRO A 49 -5.37 -17.75 9.63
C PRO A 49 -5.39 -16.45 10.44
N GLN A 50 -4.37 -15.60 10.29
CA GLN A 50 -4.17 -14.35 11.02
C GLN A 50 -4.15 -13.13 10.08
N LEU A 51 -4.80 -13.23 8.91
CA LEU A 51 -4.91 -12.09 8.01
C LEU A 51 -5.58 -10.91 8.73
N VAL A 52 -4.92 -9.75 8.70
CA VAL A 52 -5.49 -8.46 9.08
C VAL A 52 -5.39 -7.54 7.86
N PHE A 53 -6.53 -7.21 7.26
CA PHE A 53 -6.62 -6.32 6.12
C PHE A 53 -7.58 -5.17 6.45
N THR A 54 -7.18 -4.37 7.42
CA THR A 54 -7.89 -3.19 7.94
C THR A 54 -7.05 -1.93 7.77
N SER A 55 -7.53 -0.78 8.25
CA SER A 55 -6.73 0.44 8.34
C SER A 55 -5.53 0.26 9.29
N PRO A 56 -4.33 0.74 8.93
CA PRO A 56 -4.01 1.52 7.72
C PRO A 56 -3.58 0.65 6.52
N ARG A 57 -3.55 -0.68 6.68
CA ARG A 57 -3.02 -1.59 5.65
C ARG A 57 -3.79 -1.53 4.34
N ILE A 58 -5.10 -1.28 4.36
CA ILE A 58 -5.89 -1.16 3.14
C ILE A 58 -5.36 -0.03 2.24
N LEU A 59 -5.01 1.13 2.79
CA LEU A 59 -4.46 2.26 2.03
C LEU A 59 -3.14 1.90 1.37
N SER A 60 -2.19 1.40 2.17
CA SER A 60 -0.85 1.07 1.67
C SER A 60 -0.87 -0.11 0.70
N ALA A 61 -1.70 -1.13 0.93
CA ALA A 61 -1.76 -2.31 0.07
C ALA A 61 -2.25 -2.01 -1.36
N TYR A 62 -3.13 -1.00 -1.54
CA TYR A 62 -3.55 -0.56 -2.87
C TYR A 62 -2.57 0.45 -3.47
N SER A 63 -2.04 1.38 -2.68
CA SER A 63 -1.04 2.36 -3.14
C SER A 63 0.25 1.67 -3.62
N GLU A 64 0.76 0.72 -2.84
CA GLU A 64 1.96 -0.05 -3.18
C GLU A 64 1.79 -0.92 -4.44
N ALA A 65 0.55 -1.26 -4.82
CA ALA A 65 0.29 -2.02 -6.04
C ALA A 65 0.44 -1.16 -7.31
N VAL A 66 0.22 0.16 -7.22
CA VAL A 66 0.39 1.09 -8.35
C VAL A 66 1.80 1.67 -8.41
N PHE A 67 2.54 1.68 -7.29
CA PHE A 67 3.90 2.23 -7.25
C PHE A 67 4.86 1.66 -8.30
N PRO A 68 4.87 0.37 -8.67
CA PRO A 68 5.73 -0.11 -9.74
C PRO A 68 5.38 0.47 -11.11
N THR A 69 4.10 0.73 -11.39
CA THR A 69 3.66 1.32 -12.68
C THR A 69 4.04 2.80 -12.79
N ILE A 70 4.29 3.46 -11.66
CA ILE A 70 4.69 4.87 -11.60
C ILE A 70 6.20 5.02 -11.44
N PHE A 71 6.77 4.44 -10.40
CA PHE A 71 8.14 4.73 -9.95
C PHE A 71 9.21 3.85 -10.58
N PHE A 72 8.86 2.68 -11.12
CA PHE A 72 9.84 1.75 -11.71
C PHE A 72 9.86 1.76 -13.24
N VAL A 73 8.88 2.43 -13.86
CA VAL A 73 8.88 2.70 -15.30
C VAL A 73 9.81 3.88 -15.59
N ASP A 74 10.66 3.76 -16.61
CA ASP A 74 11.55 4.86 -17.02
C ASP A 74 10.70 6.10 -17.37
N GLY A 75 11.05 7.23 -16.75
CA GLY A 75 10.30 8.48 -16.82
C GLY A 75 10.21 9.08 -18.23
N ARG A 76 11.05 8.63 -19.18
CA ARG A 76 10.97 9.03 -20.59
C ARG A 76 9.85 8.31 -21.35
N LEU A 77 9.42 7.13 -20.88
CA LEU A 77 8.37 6.33 -21.52
C LEU A 77 6.97 6.77 -21.08
N ASN A 78 6.80 7.03 -19.77
CA ASN A 78 5.55 7.45 -19.14
C ASN A 78 4.29 6.67 -19.58
N ASN A 79 4.45 5.37 -19.87
CA ASN A 79 3.40 4.50 -20.40
C ASN A 79 2.79 3.56 -19.35
N ARG A 80 3.29 3.62 -18.11
CA ARG A 80 2.89 2.78 -16.96
C ARG A 80 3.05 1.27 -17.16
N GLN A 81 3.90 0.87 -18.09
CA GLN A 81 4.12 -0.53 -18.45
C GLN A 81 5.51 -0.95 -17.96
N LEU A 82 5.57 -1.57 -16.79
CA LEU A 82 6.83 -2.04 -16.22
C LEU A 82 7.21 -3.39 -16.84
N THR A 83 8.32 -3.45 -17.55
CA THR A 83 8.82 -4.73 -18.08
C THR A 83 9.25 -5.67 -16.94
N ILE A 84 9.19 -6.98 -17.17
CA ILE A 84 9.62 -7.96 -16.17
C ILE A 84 11.10 -7.78 -15.82
N ASP A 85 11.95 -7.49 -16.80
CA ASP A 85 13.37 -7.24 -16.55
C ASP A 85 13.58 -6.04 -15.61
N ALA A 86 12.90 -4.93 -15.87
CA ALA A 86 12.94 -3.77 -14.98
C ALA A 86 12.37 -4.09 -13.59
N ALA A 87 11.27 -4.85 -13.51
CA ALA A 87 10.71 -5.29 -12.23
C ALA A 87 11.71 -6.11 -11.39
N ARG A 88 12.46 -7.03 -12.02
CA ARG A 88 13.49 -7.85 -11.34
C ARG A 88 14.66 -7.00 -10.86
N HIS A 89 15.06 -6.01 -11.64
CA HIS A 89 16.04 -5.01 -11.24
C HIS A 89 15.65 -4.36 -9.89
N PHE A 90 14.41 -3.89 -9.75
CA PHE A 90 13.96 -3.28 -8.49
C PHE A 90 13.69 -4.27 -7.36
N PHE A 91 12.94 -5.35 -7.62
CA PHE A 91 12.49 -6.27 -6.56
C PHE A 91 13.55 -7.30 -6.15
N ASP A 92 14.35 -7.80 -7.09
CA ASP A 92 15.29 -8.90 -6.84
C ASP A 92 16.68 -8.35 -6.54
N LEU A 93 17.12 -7.40 -7.35
CA LEU A 93 18.49 -6.87 -7.32
C LEU A 93 18.61 -5.58 -6.51
N GLN A 94 17.48 -4.96 -6.15
CA GLN A 94 17.43 -3.63 -5.52
C GLN A 94 18.29 -2.60 -6.27
N GLN A 95 18.29 -2.69 -7.59
CA GLN A 95 19.15 -1.93 -8.49
C GLN A 95 18.30 -1.28 -9.59
N MET A 96 18.48 0.01 -9.83
CA MET A 96 17.84 0.67 -11.00
C MET A 96 18.40 0.08 -12.31
N PRO A 97 17.58 -0.08 -13.36
CA PRO A 97 18.09 -0.43 -14.69
C PRO A 97 19.18 0.55 -15.16
N THR A 98 20.08 0.09 -16.02
CA THR A 98 21.08 0.97 -16.66
C THR A 98 20.37 2.10 -17.42
N ASP A 99 20.86 3.33 -17.27
CA ASP A 99 20.26 4.54 -17.87
C ASP A 99 18.82 4.83 -17.43
N PHE A 100 18.39 4.31 -16.27
CA PHE A 100 17.06 4.59 -15.73
C PHE A 100 16.86 6.07 -15.38
N HIS A 101 15.78 6.66 -15.89
CA HIS A 101 15.37 8.01 -15.53
C HIS A 101 14.15 7.98 -14.60
N ARG A 102 14.23 8.73 -13.49
CA ARG A 102 13.07 8.93 -12.60
C ARG A 102 11.95 9.69 -13.30
N GLN A 103 10.76 9.71 -12.69
CA GLN A 103 9.64 10.53 -13.13
C GLN A 103 10.06 12.01 -13.31
N PRO A 104 9.61 12.68 -14.40
CA PRO A 104 10.06 14.04 -14.74
C PRO A 104 9.54 15.12 -13.77
N ALA A 105 8.56 14.79 -12.94
CA ALA A 105 7.98 15.66 -11.94
C ALA A 105 7.68 14.89 -10.63
N PRO A 106 7.53 15.58 -9.48
CA PRO A 106 7.07 14.96 -8.25
C PRO A 106 5.72 14.26 -8.45
N VAL A 107 5.58 13.06 -7.87
CA VAL A 107 4.32 12.32 -7.85
C VAL A 107 3.58 12.64 -6.56
N ASN A 108 2.32 13.02 -6.66
CA ASN A 108 1.42 13.30 -5.54
C ASN A 108 0.10 12.52 -5.67
N PHE A 109 -0.85 12.78 -4.77
CA PHE A 109 -2.13 12.08 -4.73
C PHE A 109 -2.98 12.28 -6.00
N THR A 110 -2.85 13.41 -6.69
CA THR A 110 -3.58 13.63 -7.97
C THR A 110 -3.21 12.61 -9.06
N ILE A 111 -2.01 12.01 -8.97
CA ILE A 111 -1.56 10.94 -9.88
C ILE A 111 -1.91 9.55 -9.31
N VAL A 112 -1.74 9.35 -8.00
CA VAL A 112 -1.90 8.04 -7.35
C VAL A 112 -3.38 7.66 -7.15
N ASP A 113 -4.23 8.60 -6.72
CA ASP A 113 -5.62 8.32 -6.35
C ASP A 113 -6.48 7.75 -7.48
N PRO A 114 -6.39 8.26 -8.73
CA PRO A 114 -7.14 7.67 -9.84
C PRO A 114 -6.74 6.22 -10.13
N LEU A 115 -5.45 5.89 -9.98
CA LEU A 115 -4.93 4.54 -10.19
C LEU A 115 -5.37 3.59 -9.08
N VAL A 116 -5.25 4.02 -7.83
CA VAL A 116 -5.75 3.29 -6.66
C VAL A 116 -7.25 3.03 -6.80
N SER A 117 -8.02 4.05 -7.22
CA SER A 117 -9.46 3.95 -7.48
C SER A 117 -9.77 2.96 -8.60
N PHE A 118 -8.98 2.95 -9.69
CA PHE A 118 -9.14 1.98 -10.77
C PHE A 118 -8.93 0.53 -10.27
N LEU A 119 -7.86 0.25 -9.53
CA LEU A 119 -7.60 -1.06 -8.93
C LEU A 119 -8.75 -1.50 -8.00
N PHE A 120 -9.19 -0.58 -7.13
CA PHE A 120 -10.28 -0.85 -6.18
C PHE A 120 -11.61 -1.11 -6.88
N ASN A 121 -12.00 -0.28 -7.84
CA ASN A 121 -13.28 -0.42 -8.54
C ASN A 121 -13.34 -1.70 -9.38
N LYS A 122 -12.21 -2.20 -9.86
CA LYS A 122 -12.16 -3.46 -10.59
C LYS A 122 -12.45 -4.67 -9.70
N HIS A 123 -11.93 -4.65 -8.46
CA HIS A 123 -12.10 -5.72 -7.47
C HIS A 123 -12.36 -5.11 -6.09
N GLY A 124 -13.59 -4.61 -5.89
CA GLY A 124 -13.98 -3.92 -4.66
C GLY A 124 -13.80 -4.78 -3.41
N PHE A 125 -13.42 -4.14 -2.29
CA PHE A 125 -13.18 -4.85 -1.05
C PHE A 125 -13.55 -4.03 0.20
N SER A 126 -14.01 -4.73 1.24
CA SER A 126 -14.31 -4.14 2.53
C SER A 126 -13.30 -4.60 3.59
N PRO A 127 -12.80 -3.71 4.46
CA PRO A 127 -11.86 -4.08 5.52
C PRO A 127 -12.31 -5.29 6.35
N GLY A 128 -11.35 -6.10 6.80
CA GLY A 128 -11.67 -7.25 7.64
C GLY A 128 -10.46 -8.06 8.10
N VAL A 129 -10.75 -9.11 8.87
CA VAL A 129 -9.76 -9.98 9.49
C VAL A 129 -10.18 -11.45 9.38
N ASN A 130 -9.20 -12.35 9.39
CA ASN A 130 -9.47 -13.78 9.52
C ASN A 130 -9.50 -14.21 10.99
N HIS A 131 -10.43 -15.10 11.32
CA HIS A 131 -10.49 -15.81 12.61
C HIS A 131 -10.21 -17.30 12.39
N GLY A 132 -9.02 -17.61 11.87
CA GLY A 132 -8.72 -18.92 11.27
C GLY A 132 -8.63 -18.87 9.74
N LYS A 133 -8.30 -20.01 9.11
CA LYS A 133 -8.19 -20.05 7.64
C LYS A 133 -9.57 -19.95 7.01
N ASN A 134 -9.70 -19.15 5.94
CA ASN A 134 -10.93 -19.01 5.17
C ASN A 134 -12.14 -18.56 6.01
N SER A 135 -11.92 -17.69 7.00
CA SER A 135 -12.96 -17.17 7.90
C SER A 135 -12.90 -15.65 7.99
N PHE A 136 -12.95 -15.00 6.83
CA PHE A 136 -12.85 -13.54 6.74
C PHE A 136 -14.12 -12.87 7.28
N VAL A 137 -13.95 -12.08 8.34
CA VAL A 137 -15.01 -11.30 8.99
C VAL A 137 -14.79 -9.83 8.71
N LEU A 138 -15.83 -9.20 8.19
CA LEU A 138 -15.83 -7.77 7.88
C LEU A 138 -15.71 -6.94 9.15
N GLN A 139 -14.98 -5.83 9.05
CA GLN A 139 -14.79 -4.86 10.13
C GLN A 139 -15.44 -3.52 9.72
N PRO A 140 -16.78 -3.40 9.81
CA PRO A 140 -17.51 -2.24 9.26
C PRO A 140 -17.20 -0.92 9.95
N GLN A 141 -16.61 -0.95 11.15
CA GLN A 141 -16.16 0.24 11.88
C GLN A 141 -14.77 0.72 11.43
N THR A 142 -14.08 -0.04 10.59
CA THR A 142 -12.80 0.38 10.02
C THR A 142 -13.08 1.35 8.85
N PRO A 143 -12.39 2.49 8.79
CA PRO A 143 -12.47 3.40 7.66
C PRO A 143 -12.20 2.68 6.33
N PRO A 144 -13.07 2.86 5.31
CA PRO A 144 -12.84 2.31 3.98
C PRO A 144 -11.69 3.05 3.28
N LEU A 145 -11.19 2.48 2.17
CA LEU A 145 -10.10 3.09 1.38
C LEU A 145 -10.41 4.52 0.93
N SER A 146 -11.67 4.82 0.64
CA SER A 146 -12.12 6.15 0.22
C SER A 146 -12.13 7.20 1.33
N ASP A 147 -12.07 6.78 2.60
CA ASP A 147 -12.09 7.67 3.76
C ASP A 147 -10.67 7.92 4.27
N PHE A 148 -9.93 8.75 3.54
CA PHE A 148 -8.54 9.06 3.86
C PHE A 148 -8.41 9.72 5.25
N CYS A 149 -9.30 10.65 5.59
CA CYS A 149 -9.27 11.31 6.89
C CYS A 149 -9.59 10.33 8.03
N GLY A 150 -10.56 9.43 7.84
CA GLY A 150 -10.82 8.35 8.80
C GLY A 150 -9.61 7.44 8.98
N ILE A 151 -8.90 7.06 7.91
CA ILE A 151 -7.65 6.27 8.02
C ILE A 151 -6.57 7.04 8.79
N TYR A 152 -6.41 8.33 8.52
CA TYR A 152 -5.50 9.20 9.29
C TYR A 152 -5.89 9.23 10.78
N GLU A 153 -7.16 9.47 11.11
CA GLU A 153 -7.65 9.48 12.49
C GLU A 153 -7.43 8.13 13.17
N ASP A 154 -7.69 7.03 12.47
CA ASP A 154 -7.48 5.68 12.98
C ASP A 154 -6.00 5.39 13.29
N ILE A 155 -5.07 5.86 12.44
CA ILE A 155 -3.63 5.81 12.76
C ILE A 155 -3.36 6.58 14.06
N VAL A 156 -3.82 7.83 14.14
CA VAL A 156 -3.45 8.73 15.24
C VAL A 156 -4.14 8.37 16.55
N LEU A 157 -5.39 7.92 16.53
CA LEU A 157 -6.23 7.70 17.72
C LEU A 157 -6.27 6.24 18.19
N ARG A 158 -6.00 5.27 17.31
CA ARG A 158 -5.99 3.84 17.68
C ARG A 158 -4.61 3.22 17.59
N VAL A 159 -3.92 3.37 16.45
CA VAL A 159 -2.64 2.68 16.22
C VAL A 159 -1.54 3.24 17.12
N ILE A 160 -1.35 4.56 17.13
CA ILE A 160 -0.29 5.20 17.93
C ILE A 160 -0.52 4.99 19.44
N PRO A 161 -1.72 5.19 20.02
CA PRO A 161 -1.96 4.92 21.44
C PRO A 161 -1.88 3.43 21.80
N GLY A 162 -2.18 2.53 20.86
CA GLY A 162 -1.98 1.10 21.06
C GLY A 162 -0.51 0.73 21.34
N GLN A 163 0.43 1.45 20.73
CA GLN A 163 1.87 1.26 20.92
C GLN A 163 2.42 2.10 22.09
N TYR A 164 1.84 3.28 22.32
CA TYR A 164 2.24 4.22 23.37
C TYR A 164 1.03 4.59 24.22
N PRO A 165 0.60 3.73 25.15
CA PRO A 165 -0.66 3.96 25.88
C PRO A 165 -0.57 5.11 26.88
N LYS A 166 0.61 5.38 27.45
CA LYS A 166 0.83 6.43 28.47
C LYS A 166 2.23 7.06 28.33
N PRO A 167 2.55 7.73 27.20
CA PRO A 167 3.84 8.37 27.04
C PRO A 167 3.97 9.56 27.99
N THR A 168 5.19 9.81 28.49
CA THR A 168 5.49 10.93 29.40
C THR A 168 6.78 11.63 28.99
N GLY A 169 6.94 12.86 29.48
CA GLY A 169 8.14 13.69 29.26
C GLY A 169 8.54 13.76 27.79
N ALA A 170 9.84 13.60 27.53
CA ALA A 170 10.42 13.73 26.20
C ALA A 170 9.81 12.79 25.14
N LEU A 171 9.31 11.61 25.53
CA LEU A 171 8.67 10.70 24.58
C LEU A 171 7.32 11.25 24.12
N LYS A 172 6.51 11.80 25.04
CA LYS A 172 5.25 12.45 24.70
C LYS A 172 5.49 13.62 23.74
N ASP A 173 6.45 14.47 24.07
CA ASP A 173 6.79 15.66 23.27
C ASP A 173 7.25 15.26 21.86
N ALA A 174 8.10 14.22 21.77
CA ALA A 174 8.55 13.69 20.49
C ALA A 174 7.39 13.10 19.67
N ILE A 175 6.48 12.36 20.29
CA ILE A 175 5.31 11.80 19.59
C ILE A 175 4.41 12.93 19.07
N ASN A 176 4.06 13.91 19.92
CA ASN A 176 3.23 15.05 19.53
C ASN A 176 3.86 15.83 18.36
N LYS A 177 5.18 16.07 18.41
CA LYS A 177 5.92 16.72 17.32
C LYS A 177 5.86 15.93 16.01
N ASN A 178 6.08 14.62 16.06
CA ASN A 178 6.03 13.78 14.86
C ASN A 178 4.61 13.60 14.30
N LEU A 179 3.59 13.57 15.17
CA LEU A 179 2.19 13.62 14.75
C LEU A 179 1.85 14.95 14.06
N GLY A 180 2.47 16.06 14.48
CA GLY A 180 2.41 17.33 13.77
C GLY A 180 2.99 17.26 12.36
N PHE A 181 4.16 16.62 12.19
CA PHE A 181 4.74 16.41 10.85
C PHE A 181 3.88 15.50 9.97
N PHE A 182 3.34 14.42 10.54
CA PHE A 182 2.43 13.52 9.84
C PHE A 182 1.16 14.26 9.39
N PHE A 183 0.52 15.03 10.27
CA PHE A 183 -0.63 15.85 9.91
C PHE A 183 -0.28 16.89 8.84
N GLY A 184 0.91 17.51 8.91
CA GLY A 184 1.38 18.43 7.88
C GLY A 184 1.34 17.81 6.48
N ALA A 185 1.81 16.56 6.34
CA ALA A 185 1.75 15.84 5.07
C ALA A 185 0.31 15.50 4.65
N VAL A 186 -0.56 15.11 5.58
CA VAL A 186 -1.98 14.82 5.30
C VAL A 186 -2.73 16.07 4.85
N SER A 187 -2.57 17.17 5.58
CA SER A 187 -3.26 18.45 5.34
C SER A 187 -2.87 19.13 4.03
N ALA A 188 -1.71 18.77 3.46
CA ALA A 188 -1.24 19.30 2.18
C ALA A 188 -2.09 18.82 1.00
N GLU A 189 -2.69 17.63 1.10
CA GLU A 189 -3.34 16.94 -0.03
C GLU A 189 -4.81 16.60 0.28
N HIS A 190 -5.18 16.56 1.57
CA HIS A 190 -6.53 16.27 2.04
C HIS A 190 -6.96 17.27 3.12
N ASN A 191 -8.22 17.73 3.08
CA ASN A 191 -8.76 18.69 4.04
C ASN A 191 -9.18 18.04 5.38
N CYS A 192 -8.27 17.27 6.00
CA CYS A 192 -8.51 16.61 7.28
C CYS A 192 -8.29 17.56 8.47
N THR A 193 -8.88 17.26 9.62
CA THR A 193 -8.67 18.02 10.85
C THR A 193 -7.61 17.35 11.73
N GLN A 194 -6.70 18.12 12.33
CA GLN A 194 -5.70 17.55 13.22
C GLN A 194 -6.35 16.98 14.50
N VAL A 195 -5.90 15.79 14.92
CA VAL A 195 -6.35 15.13 16.16
C VAL A 195 -5.16 14.88 17.07
N PHE A 196 -5.41 14.84 18.38
CA PHE A 196 -4.37 14.94 19.41
C PHE A 196 -4.55 13.85 20.47
N PRO A 197 -3.95 12.66 20.29
CA PRO A 197 -4.19 11.51 21.15
C PRO A 197 -3.64 11.70 22.57
N PHE A 198 -2.70 12.64 22.75
CA PHE A 198 -2.05 12.93 24.03
C PHE A 198 -2.21 14.40 24.47
N GLY A 199 -3.20 15.12 23.92
CA GLY A 199 -3.39 16.56 24.16
C GLY A 199 -2.57 17.45 23.23
N ARG A 200 -2.81 18.76 23.31
CA ARG A 200 -2.24 19.79 22.41
C ARG A 200 -0.95 20.45 22.92
N ASP A 201 -0.62 20.19 24.18
CA ASP A 201 0.54 20.77 24.88
C ASP A 201 1.85 20.07 24.50
#